data_AF-A0A5N4A2I8-F1
#
_entry.id   AF-A0A5N4A2I8-F1
#
_cell.length_a   1.000
_cell.length_b   1.000
_cell.length_c   1.000
_cell.angle_alpha   90.00
_cell.angle_beta   90.00
_cell.angle_gamma   90.00
#
_symmetry.space_group_name_H-M   'P 1'
#
loop_
_entity.id
_entity.type
_entity.pdbx_description
1 polymer ?
#
loop_
_entity_poly.entity_id
_entity_poly.type
_entity_poly.pdbx_seq_one_letter_code
_entity_poly.pdbx_strand_id
1 'polypeptide(L)'
;MRFRFCGNGDCPDWVLAEINALSRLSSVKLKLLGQIVAQGIIDSSIEMAKAEKLFSESKLDSDINLKACIACVSFIISSTARYNCDHGVLFTELQQLGLPREHSMSFKKVMDEYGTALVNQLRSASLTVNKLQGASVEVDGTTQLTNLRITVDEKEHSMFLSRGTVEALLENLKQVRCTMNELVNSPYSS
;
A
#
# COMPACT_ATOMS: atom_id res chain seq x y z
N MET A 1 -17.56 0.71 11.20
CA MET A 1 -17.77 -0.18 10.03
C MET A 1 -16.40 -0.45 9.43
N ARG A 2 -16.06 -1.71 9.16
CA ARG A 2 -14.71 -2.07 8.68
C ARG A 2 -14.63 -1.91 7.17
N PHE A 3 -13.61 -1.19 6.70
CA PHE A 3 -13.38 -0.92 5.27
C PHE A 3 -12.08 -1.58 4.80
N ARG A 4 -12.13 -2.26 3.66
CA ARG A 4 -10.98 -2.92 3.03
C ARG A 4 -9.93 -1.89 2.59
N PHE A 5 -10.34 -0.71 2.09
CA PHE A 5 -9.37 0.35 1.77
C PHE A 5 -8.66 0.92 3.01
N CYS A 6 -9.17 0.65 4.23
CA CYS A 6 -8.52 0.97 5.51
C CYS A 6 -7.85 -0.26 6.16
N GLY A 7 -7.63 -1.35 5.42
CA GLY A 7 -7.01 -2.56 5.96
C GLY A 7 -7.92 -3.34 6.90
N ASN A 8 -9.23 -3.33 6.64
CA ASN A 8 -10.28 -3.87 7.52
C ASN A 8 -10.42 -3.14 8.87
N GLY A 9 -9.88 -1.93 8.97
CA GLY A 9 -10.10 -1.01 10.10
C GLY A 9 -11.30 -0.09 9.88
N ASP A 10 -11.64 0.68 10.92
CA ASP A 10 -12.58 1.78 10.79
C ASP A 10 -11.94 2.97 10.05
N CYS A 11 -12.75 3.75 9.34
CA CYS A 11 -12.30 4.97 8.68
C CYS A 11 -12.01 6.05 9.73
N PRO A 12 -10.88 6.77 9.67
CA PRO A 12 -10.57 7.83 10.63
C PRO A 12 -11.61 8.95 10.63
N ASP A 13 -11.95 9.48 11.81
CA ASP A 13 -12.99 10.52 11.96
C ASP A 13 -12.71 11.79 11.14
N TRP A 14 -11.44 12.17 10.99
CA TRP A 14 -11.05 13.32 10.18
C TRP A 14 -11.32 13.10 8.69
N VAL A 15 -11.19 11.86 8.19
CA VAL A 15 -11.52 11.50 6.80
C VAL A 15 -13.03 11.58 6.63
N LEU A 16 -13.79 11.03 7.58
CA LEU A 16 -15.25 11.06 7.57
C LEU A 16 -15.81 12.50 7.54
N ALA A 17 -15.22 13.41 8.32
CA ALA A 17 -15.59 14.81 8.30
C ALA A 17 -15.36 15.46 6.92
N GLU A 18 -14.28 15.09 6.24
CA GLU A 18 -13.92 15.61 4.92
C GLU A 18 -14.69 14.95 3.76
N ILE A 19 -15.28 13.76 3.93
CA ILE A 19 -16.14 13.14 2.90
C ILE A 19 -17.29 14.07 2.49
N ASN A 20 -17.90 14.76 3.45
CA ASN A 20 -18.94 15.75 3.15
C ASN A 20 -18.38 16.92 2.32
N ALA A 21 -17.17 17.39 2.60
CA ALA A 21 -16.52 18.44 1.82
C ALA A 21 -16.22 17.99 0.38
N LEU A 22 -15.71 16.77 0.22
CA LEU A 22 -15.46 16.17 -1.10
C LEU A 22 -16.75 15.97 -1.90
N SER A 23 -17.87 15.64 -1.25
CA SER A 23 -19.17 15.47 -1.92
C SER A 23 -19.70 16.75 -2.57
N ARG A 24 -19.33 17.93 -2.03
CA ARG A 24 -19.75 19.24 -2.56
C ARG A 24 -18.96 19.65 -3.80
N LEU A 25 -17.79 19.05 -4.04
CA LEU A 25 -17.01 19.29 -5.25
C LEU A 25 -17.68 18.67 -6.47
N SER A 26 -17.37 19.15 -7.67
CA SER A 26 -17.76 18.43 -8.88
C SER A 26 -16.95 17.14 -9.03
N SER A 27 -17.54 16.10 -9.61
CA SER A 27 -16.84 14.83 -9.89
C SER A 27 -15.62 15.01 -10.80
N VAL A 28 -15.65 16.01 -11.68
CA VAL A 28 -14.53 16.40 -12.55
C VAL A 28 -13.37 17.00 -11.75
N LYS A 29 -13.65 17.96 -10.87
CA LYS A 29 -12.64 18.55 -9.98
C LYS A 29 -12.02 17.51 -9.06
N LEU A 30 -12.85 16.62 -8.50
CA LEU A 30 -12.36 15.53 -7.65
C LEU A 30 -11.46 14.56 -8.43
N LYS A 31 -11.80 14.24 -9.69
CA LYS A 31 -10.94 13.42 -10.56
C LYS A 31 -9.58 14.09 -10.79
N LEU A 32 -9.58 15.37 -11.20
CA LEU A 32 -8.35 16.12 -11.46
C LEU A 32 -7.49 16.24 -10.19
N LEU A 33 -8.12 16.49 -9.03
CA LEU A 33 -7.44 16.50 -7.74
C LEU A 33 -6.83 15.12 -7.44
N GLY A 34 -7.58 14.04 -7.66
CA GLY A 34 -7.09 12.68 -7.52
C GLY A 34 -5.87 12.40 -8.40
N GLN A 35 -5.86 12.86 -9.65
CA GLN A 35 -4.72 12.72 -10.56
C GLN A 35 -3.50 13.51 -10.07
N ILE A 36 -3.67 14.77 -9.63
CA ILE A 36 -2.59 15.58 -9.07
C ILE A 36 -1.99 14.91 -7.83
N VAL A 37 -2.83 14.38 -6.94
CA VAL A 37 -2.38 13.71 -5.72
C VAL A 37 -1.70 12.38 -6.03
N ALA A 38 -2.25 11.57 -6.93
CA ALA A 38 -1.63 10.33 -7.36
C ALA A 38 -0.24 10.57 -7.98
N GLN A 39 -0.14 11.54 -8.89
CA GLN A 39 1.13 11.93 -9.49
C GLN A 39 2.10 12.47 -8.43
N GLY A 40 1.62 13.28 -7.49
CA GLY A 40 2.47 13.83 -6.42
C GLY A 40 2.98 12.77 -5.44
N ILE A 41 2.25 11.68 -5.23
CA ILE A 41 2.73 10.52 -4.47
C ILE A 41 3.81 9.78 -5.26
N ILE A 42 3.64 9.64 -6.58
CA ILE A 42 4.61 8.98 -7.46
C ILE A 42 5.92 9.79 -7.52
N ASP A 43 5.82 11.08 -7.80
CA ASP A 43 6.96 12.00 -7.98
C ASP A 43 7.51 12.55 -6.65
N SER A 44 6.92 12.16 -5.52
CA SER A 44 7.26 12.64 -4.16
C SER A 44 7.14 14.17 -3.98
N SER A 45 6.39 14.85 -4.85
CA SER A 45 6.14 16.29 -4.82
C SER A 45 4.74 16.59 -5.30
N ILE A 46 3.86 17.04 -4.39
CA ILE A 46 2.50 17.46 -4.74
C ILE A 46 2.54 18.90 -5.26
N GLU A 47 2.14 19.10 -6.50
CA GLU A 47 2.04 20.44 -7.11
C GLU A 47 0.86 21.24 -6.57
N MET A 48 1.02 21.82 -5.37
CA MET A 48 0.00 22.61 -4.68
C MET A 48 -0.55 23.77 -5.54
N ALA A 49 0.31 24.40 -6.34
CA ALA A 49 -0.09 25.50 -7.23
C ALA A 49 -1.09 25.06 -8.32
N LYS A 50 -1.03 23.81 -8.80
CA LYS A 50 -2.03 23.28 -9.74
C LYS A 50 -3.35 23.01 -9.03
N ALA A 51 -3.29 22.47 -7.81
CA ALA A 51 -4.48 22.23 -6.99
C ALA A 51 -5.18 23.55 -6.62
N GLU A 52 -4.45 24.60 -6.24
CA GLU A 52 -5.02 25.91 -5.94
C GLU A 52 -5.71 26.53 -7.16
N LYS A 53 -5.13 26.41 -8.36
CA LYS A 53 -5.76 26.87 -9.61
C LYS A 53 -7.11 26.20 -9.86
N LEU A 54 -7.24 24.89 -9.64
CA LEU A 54 -8.50 24.16 -9.82
C LEU A 54 -9.64 24.67 -8.90
N PHE A 55 -9.29 25.22 -7.74
CA PHE A 55 -10.25 25.72 -6.74
C PHE A 55 -10.48 27.24 -6.87
N SER A 56 -9.56 27.96 -7.50
CA SER A 56 -9.68 29.42 -7.72
C SER A 56 -10.83 29.84 -8.64
N GLU A 57 -11.35 28.91 -9.45
CA GLU A 57 -12.37 29.21 -10.47
C GLU A 57 -13.81 29.23 -9.95
N SER A 58 -14.09 28.82 -8.70
CA SER A 58 -15.48 28.78 -8.21
C SER A 58 -15.69 29.34 -6.80
N LYS A 59 -16.73 30.17 -6.67
CA LYS A 59 -17.15 30.80 -5.40
C LYS A 59 -17.68 29.81 -4.35
N LEU A 60 -18.02 28.59 -4.77
CA LEU A 60 -18.48 27.53 -3.87
C LEU A 60 -17.32 26.84 -3.14
N ASP A 61 -16.09 27.01 -3.64
CA ASP A 61 -14.90 26.34 -3.12
C ASP A 61 -14.18 27.14 -2.03
N SER A 62 -14.53 28.41 -1.80
CA SER A 62 -13.85 29.28 -0.83
C SER A 62 -14.02 28.82 0.62
N ASP A 63 -15.11 28.10 0.91
CA ASP A 63 -15.37 27.51 2.23
C ASP A 63 -14.75 26.11 2.41
N ILE A 64 -14.12 25.57 1.36
CA ILE A 64 -13.54 24.23 1.36
C ILE A 64 -12.04 24.33 1.69
N ASN A 65 -11.61 23.62 2.73
CA ASN A 65 -10.20 23.54 3.07
C ASN A 65 -9.46 22.63 2.08
N LEU A 66 -8.87 23.24 1.04
CA LEU A 66 -8.13 22.52 -0.02
C LEU A 66 -7.09 21.55 0.54
N LYS A 67 -6.34 21.95 1.58
CA LYS A 67 -5.33 21.09 2.19
C LYS A 67 -5.93 19.85 2.86
N ALA A 68 -7.10 20.00 3.48
CA ALA A 68 -7.84 18.89 4.07
C ALA A 68 -8.39 17.95 2.98
N CYS A 69 -8.90 18.48 1.87
CA CYS A 69 -9.31 17.70 0.71
C CYS A 69 -8.14 16.92 0.09
N ILE A 70 -6.98 17.57 -0.10
CA ILE A 70 -5.75 16.92 -0.58
C ILE A 70 -5.32 15.80 0.37
N ALA A 71 -5.32 16.06 1.67
CA ALA A 71 -4.97 15.06 2.68
C ALA A 71 -5.95 13.87 2.66
N CYS A 72 -7.25 14.13 2.54
CA CYS A 72 -8.28 13.10 2.45
C CYS A 72 -8.12 12.24 1.19
N VAL A 73 -7.96 12.87 0.03
CA VAL A 73 -7.71 12.17 -1.25
C VAL A 73 -6.42 11.37 -1.20
N SER A 74 -5.35 11.95 -0.66
CA SER A 74 -4.05 11.30 -0.49
C SER A 74 -4.15 10.07 0.41
N PHE A 75 -4.89 10.18 1.51
CA PHE A 75 -5.14 9.07 2.41
C PHE A 75 -5.92 7.96 1.71
N ILE A 76 -7.00 8.26 0.99
CA ILE A 76 -7.80 7.25 0.28
C ILE A 76 -6.94 6.53 -0.76
N ILE A 77 -6.23 7.27 -1.61
CA ILE A 77 -5.38 6.71 -2.68
C ILE A 77 -4.25 5.86 -2.07
N SER A 78 -3.51 6.41 -1.10
CA SER A 78 -2.38 5.73 -0.46
C SER A 78 -2.83 4.49 0.31
N SER A 79 -3.96 4.56 1.02
CA SER A 79 -4.48 3.40 1.78
C SER A 79 -4.98 2.31 0.84
N THR A 80 -5.69 2.67 -0.23
CA THR A 80 -6.13 1.72 -1.26
C THR A 80 -4.92 0.98 -1.87
N ALA A 81 -3.89 1.73 -2.26
CA ALA A 81 -2.66 1.13 -2.81
C ALA A 81 -1.92 0.28 -1.76
N ARG A 82 -1.81 0.76 -0.52
CA ARG A 82 -1.10 0.07 0.57
C ARG A 82 -1.74 -1.26 0.95
N TYR A 83 -3.06 -1.32 1.01
CA TYR A 83 -3.81 -2.53 1.35
C TYR A 83 -4.19 -3.37 0.13
N ASN A 84 -3.71 -2.99 -1.07
CA ASN A 84 -4.00 -3.66 -2.33
C ASN A 84 -5.51 -3.93 -2.51
N CYS A 85 -6.33 -2.94 -2.16
CA CYS A 85 -7.78 -3.04 -2.18
C CYS A 85 -8.29 -3.03 -3.62
N ASP A 86 -9.21 -3.94 -3.95
CA ASP A 86 -9.89 -3.96 -5.25
C ASP A 86 -10.60 -2.61 -5.52
N HIS A 87 -10.50 -2.11 -6.75
CA HIS A 87 -11.02 -0.78 -7.09
C HIS A 87 -12.56 -0.75 -7.18
N GLY A 88 -13.21 -1.90 -7.44
CA GLY A 88 -14.66 -2.06 -7.37
C GLY A 88 -15.18 -2.08 -5.92
N VAL A 89 -14.41 -2.70 -5.02
CA VAL A 89 -14.64 -2.62 -3.58
C VAL A 89 -14.50 -1.18 -3.09
N LEU A 90 -13.40 -0.49 -3.44
CA LEU A 90 -13.19 0.92 -3.08
C LEU A 90 -14.39 1.78 -3.51
N PHE A 91 -14.85 1.63 -4.75
CA PHE A 91 -16.02 2.34 -5.27
C PHE A 91 -17.27 2.15 -4.39
N THR A 92 -17.49 0.93 -3.90
CA THR A 92 -18.64 0.60 -3.05
C THR A 92 -18.47 1.15 -1.63
N GLU A 93 -17.28 1.02 -1.05
CA GLU A 93 -16.96 1.51 0.29
C GLU A 93 -17.04 3.04 0.39
N LEU A 94 -16.55 3.76 -0.62
CA LEU A 94 -16.68 5.22 -0.69
C LEU A 94 -18.16 5.68 -0.77
N GLN A 95 -19.03 4.92 -1.44
CA GLN A 95 -20.47 5.21 -1.45
C GLN A 95 -21.10 4.97 -0.07
N GLN A 96 -20.68 3.93 0.64
CA GLN A 96 -21.14 3.67 2.02
C GLN A 96 -20.72 4.77 2.99
N LEU A 97 -19.58 5.42 2.74
CA LEU A 97 -19.11 6.59 3.48
C LEU A 97 -19.89 7.88 3.16
N GLY A 98 -20.75 7.87 2.14
CA GLY A 98 -21.58 9.01 1.76
C GLY A 98 -21.11 9.78 0.53
N LEU A 99 -20.08 9.31 -0.20
CA LEU A 99 -19.74 9.92 -1.48
C LEU A 99 -20.78 9.58 -2.55
N PRO A 100 -21.17 10.55 -3.40
CA PRO A 100 -22.02 10.28 -4.54
C PRO A 100 -21.34 9.28 -5.49
N ARG A 101 -22.17 8.53 -6.23
CA ARG A 101 -21.71 7.50 -7.17
C ARG A 101 -20.69 8.03 -8.19
N GLU A 102 -20.90 9.24 -8.70
CA GLU A 102 -20.00 9.89 -9.66
C GLU A 102 -18.62 10.16 -9.07
N HIS A 103 -18.55 10.59 -7.82
CA HIS A 103 -17.30 10.88 -7.09
C HIS A 103 -16.52 9.61 -6.82
N SER A 104 -17.20 8.56 -6.36
CA SER A 104 -16.59 7.23 -6.18
C SER A 104 -16.08 6.66 -7.50
N MET A 105 -16.80 6.89 -8.61
CA MET A 105 -16.34 6.49 -9.94
C MET A 105 -15.09 7.26 -10.39
N SER A 106 -14.97 8.55 -10.04
CA SER A 106 -13.76 9.34 -10.26
C SER A 106 -12.55 8.75 -9.52
N PHE A 107 -12.69 8.39 -8.25
CA PHE A 107 -11.63 7.71 -7.48
C PHE A 107 -11.24 6.38 -8.11
N LYS A 108 -12.22 5.56 -8.50
CA LYS A 108 -11.97 4.29 -9.17
C LYS A 108 -11.13 4.48 -10.43
N LYS A 109 -11.50 5.43 -11.30
CA LYS A 109 -10.75 5.73 -12.53
C LYS A 109 -9.30 6.17 -12.26
N VAL A 110 -9.08 6.98 -11.23
CA VAL A 110 -7.73 7.39 -10.82
C VAL A 110 -6.91 6.20 -10.34
N MET A 111 -7.50 5.31 -9.53
CA MET A 111 -6.81 4.09 -9.08
C MET A 111 -6.58 3.10 -10.24
N ASP A 112 -7.51 2.97 -11.19
CA ASP A 112 -7.32 2.15 -12.39
C ASP A 112 -6.14 2.65 -13.24
N GLU A 113 -5.95 3.97 -13.34
CA GLU A 113 -4.91 4.61 -14.14
C GLU A 113 -3.53 4.60 -13.45
N TYR A 114 -3.47 4.92 -12.16
CA TYR A 114 -2.22 5.12 -11.41
C TYR A 114 -1.91 4.01 -10.40
N GLY A 115 -2.81 3.05 -10.17
CA GLY A 115 -2.71 2.09 -9.07
C GLY A 115 -1.44 1.24 -9.10
N THR A 116 -1.03 0.75 -10.27
CA THR A 116 0.20 -0.04 -10.42
C THR A 116 1.45 0.79 -10.12
N ALA A 117 1.51 2.03 -10.62
CA ALA A 117 2.60 2.95 -10.36
C ALA A 117 2.69 3.35 -8.88
N LEU A 118 1.53 3.63 -8.25
CA LEU A 118 1.44 3.95 -6.83
C LEU A 118 1.93 2.80 -5.95
N VAL A 119 1.49 1.57 -6.21
CA VAL A 119 1.95 0.38 -5.46
C VAL A 119 3.45 0.19 -5.62
N ASN A 120 3.98 0.37 -6.83
CA ASN A 120 5.42 0.24 -7.08
C ASN A 120 6.24 1.32 -6.36
N GLN A 121 5.78 2.58 -6.38
CA GLN A 121 6.46 3.67 -5.68
C GLN A 121 6.36 3.51 -4.16
N LEU A 122 5.21 3.14 -3.62
CA LEU A 122 5.07 2.87 -2.19
C LEU A 122 5.94 1.68 -1.77
N ARG A 123 6.11 0.68 -2.64
CA ARG A 123 7.00 -0.45 -2.39
C ARG A 123 8.47 -0.07 -2.45
N SER A 124 8.89 0.82 -3.35
CA SER A 124 10.27 1.31 -3.43
C SER A 124 10.61 2.25 -2.26
N ALA A 125 9.65 3.05 -1.80
CA ALA A 125 9.78 3.91 -0.62
C ALA A 125 9.61 3.15 0.71
N SER A 126 9.15 1.89 0.68
CA SER A 126 8.98 1.07 1.87
C SER A 126 10.32 0.51 2.34
N LEU A 127 10.61 0.69 3.63
CA LEU A 127 11.70 -0.02 4.31
C LEU A 127 11.31 -1.50 4.45
N THR A 128 11.74 -2.33 3.50
CA THR A 128 11.55 -3.78 3.58
C THR A 128 12.72 -4.45 4.27
N VAL A 129 12.46 -5.59 4.93
CA VAL A 129 13.54 -6.48 5.39
C VAL A 129 14.36 -6.94 4.18
N ASN A 130 15.69 -6.97 4.33
CA ASN A 130 16.58 -7.39 3.25
C ASN A 130 16.18 -8.78 2.75
N LYS A 131 15.93 -8.89 1.44
CA LYS A 131 15.50 -10.14 0.82
C LYS A 131 16.68 -11.11 0.76
N LEU A 132 16.42 -12.37 1.08
CA LEU A 132 17.33 -13.47 0.80
C LEU A 132 17.36 -13.69 -0.72
N GLN A 133 18.49 -13.41 -1.35
CA GLN A 133 18.68 -13.49 -2.81
C GLN A 133 19.13 -14.89 -3.24
N GLY A 134 19.85 -15.60 -2.37
CA GLY A 134 20.34 -16.95 -2.63
C GLY A 134 20.73 -17.67 -1.34
N ALA A 135 20.69 -18.99 -1.39
CA ALA A 135 21.20 -19.86 -0.34
C ALA A 135 21.88 -21.07 -0.99
N SER A 136 23.08 -21.41 -0.53
CA SER A 136 23.81 -22.62 -0.94
C SER A 136 24.36 -23.33 0.29
N VAL A 137 24.50 -24.65 0.17
CA VAL A 137 24.93 -25.51 1.26
C VAL A 137 26.03 -26.42 0.74
N GLU A 138 27.15 -26.45 1.44
CA GLU A 138 28.25 -27.37 1.19
C GLU A 138 28.59 -28.12 2.49
N VAL A 139 28.81 -29.43 2.39
CA VAL A 139 29.22 -30.24 3.53
C VAL A 139 30.71 -30.50 3.42
N ASP A 140 31.47 -30.09 4.43
CA ASP A 140 32.89 -30.39 4.48
C ASP A 140 33.09 -31.85 4.94
N GLY A 141 33.60 -32.69 4.04
CA GLY A 141 33.86 -34.10 4.30
C GLY A 141 34.92 -34.36 5.37
N THR A 142 35.72 -33.35 5.72
CA THR A 142 36.80 -33.45 6.69
C THR A 142 36.33 -33.10 8.10
N THR A 143 35.60 -31.99 8.25
CA THR A 143 35.13 -31.50 9.56
C THR A 143 33.71 -31.97 9.90
N GLN A 144 32.99 -32.56 8.95
CA GLN A 144 31.56 -32.88 9.03
C GLN A 144 30.67 -31.67 9.40
N LEU A 145 31.20 -30.45 9.21
CA LEU A 145 30.44 -29.22 9.37
C LEU A 145 29.77 -28.87 8.03
N THR A 146 28.59 -28.28 8.15
CA THR A 146 27.83 -27.80 7.00
C THR A 146 28.07 -26.30 6.86
N ASN A 147 28.66 -25.88 5.74
CA ASN A 147 28.79 -24.47 5.40
C ASN A 147 27.52 -23.99 4.69
N LEU A 148 26.77 -23.11 5.35
CA LEU A 148 25.62 -22.43 4.79
C LEU A 148 26.07 -21.06 4.30
N ARG A 149 25.97 -20.80 2.99
CA ARG A 149 26.17 -19.48 2.40
C ARG A 149 24.83 -18.88 2.03
N ILE A 150 24.58 -17.66 2.47
CA ILE A 150 23.37 -16.90 2.14
C ILE A 150 23.77 -15.56 1.53
N THR A 151 23.07 -15.16 0.47
CA THR A 151 23.27 -13.86 -0.17
C THR A 151 22.12 -12.95 0.24
N VAL A 152 22.46 -11.87 0.93
CA VAL A 152 21.50 -10.85 1.41
C VAL A 152 22.09 -9.50 1.03
N ASP A 153 21.31 -8.68 0.31
CA ASP A 153 21.76 -7.34 -0.11
C ASP A 153 23.09 -7.35 -0.87
N GLU A 154 23.22 -8.28 -1.84
CA GLU A 154 24.44 -8.51 -2.64
C GLU A 154 25.69 -8.90 -1.82
N LYS A 155 25.54 -9.14 -0.51
CA LYS A 155 26.59 -9.60 0.39
C LYS A 155 26.42 -11.06 0.73
N GLU A 156 27.46 -11.84 0.49
CA GLU A 156 27.51 -13.23 0.89
C GLU A 156 27.91 -13.35 2.36
N HIS A 157 27.12 -14.10 3.12
CA HIS A 157 27.39 -14.44 4.52
C HIS A 157 27.51 -15.96 4.62
N SER A 158 28.66 -16.44 5.10
CA SER A 158 28.92 -17.86 5.31
C SER A 158 28.92 -18.20 6.80
N MET A 159 28.32 -19.32 7.16
CA MET A 159 28.33 -19.84 8.53
C MET A 159 28.53 -21.35 8.54
N PHE A 160 29.36 -21.84 9.46
CA PHE A 160 29.55 -23.26 9.69
C PHE A 160 28.57 -23.76 10.75
N LEU A 161 27.80 -24.77 10.39
CA LEU A 161 26.77 -25.36 11.22
C LEU A 161 27.12 -26.80 11.55
N SER A 162 26.92 -27.17 12.82
CA SER A 162 26.96 -28.57 13.24
C SER A 162 25.71 -29.32 12.74
N ARG A 163 25.79 -30.65 12.64
CA ARG A 163 24.64 -31.48 12.25
C ARG A 163 23.39 -31.19 13.09
N GLY A 164 23.52 -31.10 14.41
CA GLY A 164 22.38 -30.80 15.30
C GLY A 164 21.78 -29.41 15.04
N THR A 165 22.62 -28.40 14.73
CA THR A 165 22.14 -27.06 14.37
C THR A 165 21.41 -27.06 13.03
N VAL A 166 21.86 -27.84 12.05
CA VAL A 166 21.18 -27.98 10.74
C VAL A 166 19.82 -28.65 10.90
N GLU A 167 19.74 -29.72 11.71
CA GLU A 167 18.48 -30.43 11.99
C GLU A 167 17.47 -29.50 12.66
N ALA A 168 17.90 -28.74 13.68
CA ALA A 168 17.07 -27.73 14.33
C ALA A 168 16.63 -26.60 13.39
N LEU A 169 17.53 -26.08 12.55
CA LEU A 169 17.20 -25.04 11.57
C LEU A 169 16.14 -25.54 10.57
N LEU A 170 16.28 -26.78 10.09
CA LEU A 170 15.32 -27.39 9.17
C LEU A 170 13.94 -27.53 9.80
N GLU A 171 13.85 -27.93 11.07
CA GLU A 171 12.58 -28.03 11.78
C GLU A 171 11.90 -26.66 11.94
N ASN A 172 12.65 -25.63 12.33
CA ASN A 172 12.15 -24.26 12.43
C ASN A 172 11.64 -23.74 11.08
N LEU A 173 12.39 -23.95 9.99
CA LEU A 173 11.98 -23.52 8.64
C LEU A 173 10.71 -24.24 8.16
N LYS A 174 10.55 -25.53 8.50
CA LYS A 174 9.30 -26.27 8.21
C LYS A 174 8.11 -25.68 8.97
N GLN A 175 8.29 -25.33 10.24
CA GLN A 175 7.24 -24.73 11.06
C GLN A 175 6.83 -23.37 10.51
N VAL A 176 7.81 -22.49 10.19
CA VAL A 176 7.54 -21.20 9.55
C VAL A 176 6.78 -21.37 8.24
N ARG A 177 7.16 -22.34 7.40
CA ARG A 177 6.44 -22.63 6.15
C ARG A 177 4.99 -23.05 6.39
N CYS A 178 4.71 -23.84 7.41
CA CYS A 178 3.33 -24.20 7.77
C CYS A 178 2.51 -22.96 8.13
N THR A 179 3.02 -22.11 9.02
CA THR A 179 2.35 -20.86 9.41
C THR A 179 2.16 -19.91 8.23
N MET A 180 3.14 -19.78 7.33
CA MET A 180 2.99 -18.98 6.11
C MET A 180 1.88 -19.51 5.20
N ASN A 181 1.78 -20.84 5.02
CA ASN A 181 0.71 -21.45 4.23
C ASN A 181 -0.67 -21.25 4.87
N GLU A 182 -0.78 -21.29 6.20
CA GLU A 182 -2.03 -21.00 6.92
C GLU A 182 -2.48 -19.55 6.70
N LEU A 183 -1.54 -18.59 6.74
CA LEU A 183 -1.83 -17.18 6.48
C LEU A 183 -2.25 -16.93 5.02
N VAL A 184 -1.61 -17.59 4.06
CA VAL A 184 -1.98 -17.48 2.64
C VAL A 184 -3.37 -18.07 2.38
N ASN A 185 -3.71 -19.19 3.02
CA ASN A 185 -5.01 -19.85 2.87
C ASN A 185 -6.09 -19.28 3.80
N SER A 186 -5.76 -18.28 4.62
CA SER A 186 -6.72 -17.62 5.49
C SER A 186 -7.74 -16.84 4.65
N PRO A 187 -9.05 -16.94 4.93
CA PRO A 187 -10.11 -16.30 4.14
C PRO A 187 -10.09 -14.76 4.15
N TYR A 188 -9.07 -14.15 4.74
CA TYR A 188 -8.86 -12.71 4.83
C TYR A 188 -7.83 -12.17 3.81
N SER A 189 -7.25 -13.04 2.98
CA SER A 189 -6.19 -12.74 2.02
C SER A 189 -6.69 -12.42 0.59
N SER A 190 -7.97 -12.06 0.43
CA SER A 190 -8.58 -11.73 -0.88
C SER A 190 -9.59 -10.60 -0.79
#